data_AF-A0A956B425-F1
#
_entry.id   AF-A0A956B425-F1
#
_cell.length_a   1.000
_cell.length_b   1.000
_cell.length_c   1.000
_cell.angle_alpha   90.00
_cell.angle_beta   90.00
_cell.angle_gamma   90.00
#
_symmetry.space_group_name_H-M   'P 1'
#
loop_
_entity.id
_entity.type
_entity.pdbx_description
1 polymer ?
#
loop_
_entity_poly.entity_id
_entity_poly.type
_entity_poly.pdbx_seq_one_letter_code
_entity_poly.pdbx_strand_id
1 'polypeptide(L)'
;AVGNTTAAVGKGFAIASAALTALALFSAFKTQAGVDAIDVSRPIVMAGVFIGAMLPFLFSAMAMRAVGSAANDMIVEVRRQFREIAGLMEGTANADYARCVDISTAAALKEMMVPGLMAVVVPVLVGWVAGKEALAGLLAGVTVSGVCLAIFMSNAGGAWDNAKKQIEEEPKDKEKNTGKGSEKHKAAVNGDTVGDPFKDTAGPSLNILVKLMSVVALVLAPVFATLKPLIGG
;
A
#
# COMPACT_ATOMS: atom_id res chain seq x y z
N ALA A 1 -1.60 16.19 -17.91
CA ALA A 1 -0.55 15.83 -16.90
C ALA A 1 -0.76 16.41 -15.49
N VAL A 2 -1.18 17.68 -15.32
CA VAL A 2 -1.16 18.39 -14.01
C VAL A 2 -1.82 17.65 -12.84
N GLY A 3 -3.00 17.06 -13.02
CA GLY A 3 -3.72 16.37 -11.94
C GLY A 3 -2.97 15.20 -11.30
N ASN A 4 -2.16 14.46 -12.08
CA ASN A 4 -1.34 13.36 -11.56
C ASN A 4 -0.21 13.87 -10.69
N THR A 5 0.41 14.98 -11.11
CA THR A 5 1.46 15.65 -10.34
C THR A 5 0.89 16.19 -9.02
N THR A 6 -0.29 16.81 -9.05
CA THR A 6 -0.99 17.23 -7.83
C THR A 6 -1.32 16.05 -6.92
N ALA A 7 -1.78 14.92 -7.47
CA ALA A 7 -2.04 13.71 -6.70
C ALA A 7 -0.76 13.15 -6.04
N ALA A 8 0.36 13.13 -6.76
CA ALA A 8 1.65 12.69 -6.22
C ALA A 8 2.13 13.61 -5.08
N VAL A 9 2.00 14.93 -5.23
CA VAL A 9 2.31 15.90 -4.16
C VAL A 9 1.42 15.67 -2.93
N GLY A 10 0.12 15.47 -3.13
CA GLY A 10 -0.82 15.16 -2.05
C GLY A 10 -0.47 13.86 -1.31
N LYS A 11 -0.10 12.81 -2.04
CA LYS A 11 0.40 11.55 -1.47
C LYS A 11 1.69 11.79 -0.68
N GLY A 12 2.63 12.55 -1.22
CA GLY A 12 3.88 12.92 -0.53
C GLY A 12 3.64 13.65 0.81
N PHE A 13 2.73 14.63 0.81
CA PHE A 13 2.36 15.34 2.05
C PHE A 13 1.70 14.41 3.08
N ALA A 14 0.80 13.53 2.62
CA ALA A 14 0.17 12.54 3.49
C ALA A 14 1.18 11.56 4.09
N ILE A 15 2.19 11.13 3.31
CA ILE A 15 3.27 10.25 3.80
C ILE A 15 4.14 10.98 4.83
N ALA A 16 4.57 12.21 4.54
CA ALA A 16 5.41 12.99 5.45
C ALA A 16 4.68 13.30 6.76
N SER A 17 3.41 13.70 6.69
CA SER A 17 2.56 13.91 7.87
C SER A 17 2.38 12.62 8.67
N ALA A 18 2.18 11.48 7.99
CA ALA A 18 2.08 10.18 8.65
C ALA A 18 3.39 9.78 9.35
N ALA A 19 4.54 10.05 8.73
CA ALA A 19 5.85 9.80 9.34
C ALA A 19 6.06 10.60 10.63
N LEU A 20 5.76 11.91 10.60
CA LEU A 20 5.84 12.77 11.79
C LEU A 20 4.86 12.34 12.88
N THR A 21 3.64 11.98 12.49
CA THR A 21 2.63 11.46 13.42
C THR A 21 3.08 10.14 14.04
N ALA A 22 3.66 9.24 13.25
CA ALA A 22 4.19 7.96 13.73
C ALA A 22 5.32 8.15 14.74
N LEU A 23 6.22 9.10 14.51
CA LEU A 23 7.28 9.47 15.46
C LEU A 23 6.70 10.04 16.77
N ALA A 24 5.68 10.90 16.67
CA ALA A 24 5.00 11.45 17.86
C ALA A 24 4.30 10.33 18.66
N LEU A 25 3.55 9.45 17.98
CA LEU A 25 2.89 8.30 18.61
C LEU A 25 3.88 7.32 19.21
N PHE A 26 5.02 7.11 18.56
CA PHE A 26 6.11 6.28 19.07
C PHE A 26 6.72 6.85 20.35
N SER A 27 6.96 8.17 20.38
CA SER A 27 7.41 8.87 21.59
C SER A 27 6.38 8.74 22.72
N ALA A 28 5.09 8.92 22.42
CA ALA A 28 4.01 8.73 23.38
C ALA A 28 3.95 7.28 23.90
N PHE A 29 4.13 6.29 23.02
CA PHE A 29 4.17 4.87 23.37
C PHE A 29 5.32 4.58 24.34
N LYS A 30 6.53 5.09 24.06
CA LYS A 30 7.69 4.91 24.94
C LYS A 30 7.39 5.41 26.36
N THR A 31 6.84 6.61 26.48
CA THR A 31 6.48 7.20 27.77
C THR A 31 5.42 6.37 28.48
N GLN A 32 4.35 5.99 27.77
CA GLN A 32 3.22 5.27 28.37
C GLN A 32 3.57 3.83 28.76
N ALA A 33 4.44 3.16 28.00
CA ALA A 33 4.89 1.80 28.29
C ALA A 33 6.05 1.76 29.32
N GLY A 34 6.63 2.92 29.67
CA GLY A 34 7.82 3.01 30.51
C GLY A 34 9.05 2.38 29.84
N VAL A 35 9.33 2.75 28.59
CA VAL A 35 10.53 2.35 27.84
C VAL A 35 11.49 3.54 27.79
N ASP A 36 12.54 3.52 28.61
CA ASP A 36 13.49 4.63 28.71
C ASP A 36 14.37 4.72 27.45
N ALA A 37 15.05 3.62 27.12
CA ALA A 37 15.95 3.51 26.00
C ALA A 37 15.61 2.30 25.11
N ILE A 38 15.85 2.44 23.81
CA ILE A 38 15.69 1.36 22.84
C ILE A 38 17.07 1.05 22.31
N ASP A 39 17.66 -0.02 22.84
CA ASP A 39 18.96 -0.49 22.41
C ASP A 39 18.78 -1.52 21.30
N VAL A 40 19.10 -1.11 20.07
CA VAL A 40 19.02 -1.96 18.88
C VAL A 40 20.01 -3.13 18.91
N SER A 41 21.05 -3.09 19.75
CA SER A 41 21.96 -4.23 19.91
C SER A 41 21.31 -5.40 20.66
N ARG A 42 20.20 -5.15 21.38
CA ARG A 42 19.47 -6.20 22.09
C ARG A 42 18.71 -7.08 21.09
N PRO A 43 18.86 -8.42 21.17
CA PRO A 43 18.23 -9.33 20.22
C PRO A 43 16.71 -9.17 20.10
N ILE A 44 16.02 -8.91 21.21
CA ILE A 44 14.55 -8.78 21.24
C ILE A 44 14.06 -7.53 20.50
N VAL A 45 14.82 -6.44 20.60
CA VAL A 45 14.55 -5.17 19.89
C VAL A 45 14.86 -5.34 18.42
N MET A 46 16.02 -5.91 18.09
CA MET A 46 16.42 -6.17 16.71
C MET A 46 15.43 -7.09 15.98
N ALA A 47 14.94 -8.15 16.64
CA ALA A 47 13.89 -9.01 16.10
C ALA A 47 12.61 -8.21 15.81
N GLY A 48 12.20 -7.33 16.75
CA GLY A 48 11.11 -6.40 16.54
C GLY A 48 11.32 -5.52 15.30
N VAL A 49 12.49 -4.91 15.15
CA VAL A 49 12.85 -4.08 13.99
C VAL A 49 12.72 -4.87 12.68
N PHE A 50 13.26 -6.09 12.59
CA PHE A 50 13.14 -6.91 11.38
C PHE A 50 11.69 -7.26 11.06
N ILE A 51 10.91 -7.68 12.06
CA ILE A 51 9.48 -7.97 11.88
C ILE A 51 8.77 -6.72 11.36
N GLY A 52 8.96 -5.57 12.04
CA GLY A 52 8.38 -4.30 11.64
C GLY A 52 8.78 -3.88 10.23
N ALA A 53 10.04 -4.05 9.85
CA ALA A 53 10.55 -3.69 8.53
C ALA A 53 9.98 -4.54 7.40
N MET A 54 9.61 -5.80 7.68
CA MET A 54 9.01 -6.70 6.69
C MET A 54 7.52 -6.43 6.44
N LEU A 55 6.80 -5.91 7.45
CA LEU A 55 5.34 -5.75 7.36
C LEU A 55 4.87 -4.84 6.21
N PRO A 56 5.52 -3.70 5.89
CA PRO A 56 5.14 -2.90 4.72
C PRO A 56 5.30 -3.66 3.40
N PHE A 57 6.35 -4.47 3.27
CA PHE A 57 6.54 -5.30 2.08
C PHE A 57 5.46 -6.39 1.98
N LEU A 58 5.16 -7.06 3.09
CA LEU A 58 4.12 -8.08 3.14
C LEU A 58 2.73 -7.48 2.84
N PHE A 59 2.40 -6.34 3.46
CA PHE A 59 1.17 -5.60 3.20
C PHE A 59 1.04 -5.26 1.71
N SER A 60 2.09 -4.67 1.14
CA SER A 60 2.09 -4.28 -0.27
C SER A 60 1.98 -5.50 -1.19
N ALA A 61 2.65 -6.60 -0.88
CA ALA A 61 2.54 -7.83 -1.66
C ALA A 61 1.09 -8.38 -1.69
N MET A 62 0.41 -8.38 -0.54
CA MET A 62 -1.00 -8.79 -0.45
C MET A 62 -1.90 -7.84 -1.25
N ALA A 63 -1.73 -6.52 -1.07
CA ALA A 63 -2.52 -5.52 -1.78
C ALA A 63 -2.35 -5.59 -3.30
N MET A 64 -1.11 -5.72 -3.78
CA MET A 64 -0.83 -5.83 -5.21
C MET A 64 -1.35 -7.14 -5.80
N ARG A 65 -1.24 -8.26 -5.07
CA ARG A 65 -1.81 -9.54 -5.49
C ARG A 65 -3.33 -9.48 -5.60
N ALA A 66 -4.00 -8.84 -4.63
CA ALA A 66 -5.44 -8.64 -4.64
C ALA A 66 -5.90 -7.85 -5.87
N VAL A 67 -5.24 -6.71 -6.15
CA VAL A 67 -5.54 -5.92 -7.35
C VAL A 67 -5.28 -6.71 -8.63
N GLY A 68 -4.17 -7.45 -8.70
CA GLY A 68 -3.85 -8.28 -9.87
C GLY A 68 -4.91 -9.36 -10.14
N SER A 69 -5.39 -10.03 -9.10
CA SER A 69 -6.48 -11.02 -9.22
C SER A 69 -7.77 -10.36 -9.69
N ALA A 70 -8.20 -9.26 -9.04
CA ALA A 70 -9.42 -8.55 -9.40
C ALA A 70 -9.36 -7.97 -10.82
N ALA A 71 -8.20 -7.47 -11.24
CA ALA A 71 -7.97 -6.97 -12.59
C ALA A 71 -8.08 -8.10 -13.63
N ASN A 72 -7.58 -9.30 -13.33
CA ASN A 72 -7.73 -10.45 -14.22
C ASN A 72 -9.21 -10.84 -14.39
N ASP A 73 -9.97 -10.90 -13.30
CA ASP A 73 -11.41 -11.18 -13.33
C ASP A 73 -12.17 -10.12 -14.14
N MET A 74 -11.80 -8.84 -13.98
CA MET A 74 -12.31 -7.74 -14.78
C MET A 74 -12.00 -7.90 -16.28
N ILE A 75 -10.77 -8.30 -16.63
CA ILE A 75 -10.39 -8.53 -18.04
C ILE A 75 -11.21 -9.66 -18.65
N VAL A 76 -11.41 -10.76 -17.92
CA VAL A 76 -12.21 -11.90 -18.38
C VAL A 76 -13.66 -11.47 -18.61
N GLU A 77 -14.24 -10.69 -17.70
CA GLU A 77 -15.61 -10.18 -17.85
C GLU A 77 -15.75 -9.21 -19.01
N VAL A 78 -14.86 -8.23 -19.15
CA VAL A 78 -14.90 -7.28 -20.28
C VAL A 78 -14.77 -8.02 -21.62
N ARG A 79 -13.88 -9.02 -21.71
CA ARG A 79 -13.75 -9.87 -22.91
C ARG A 79 -15.02 -10.69 -23.17
N ARG A 80 -15.68 -11.20 -22.12
CA ARG A 80 -16.96 -11.90 -22.23
C ARG A 80 -18.02 -10.98 -22.83
N GLN A 81 -18.17 -9.77 -22.29
CA GLN A 81 -19.14 -8.79 -22.80
C GLN A 81 -18.90 -8.44 -24.27
N PHE A 82 -17.66 -8.16 -24.68
CA PHE A 82 -17.35 -7.88 -26.09
C PHE A 82 -17.63 -9.05 -27.04
N ARG A 83 -17.56 -10.28 -26.55
CA ARG A 83 -17.82 -11.48 -27.35
C ARG A 83 -19.30 -11.86 -27.41
N GLU A 84 -20.05 -11.65 -26.32
CA GLU A 84 -21.40 -12.18 -26.16
C GLU A 84 -22.50 -11.13 -26.37
N ILE A 85 -22.23 -9.84 -26.14
CA ILE A 85 -23.20 -8.77 -26.32
C ILE A 85 -23.13 -8.25 -27.76
N ALA A 86 -24.07 -8.67 -28.60
CA ALA A 86 -24.18 -8.20 -29.98
C ALA A 86 -24.41 -6.69 -30.03
N GLY A 87 -23.67 -5.98 -30.89
CA GLY A 87 -23.75 -4.52 -31.02
C GLY A 87 -22.83 -3.74 -30.07
N LEU A 88 -22.13 -4.40 -29.14
CA LEU A 88 -21.28 -3.68 -28.18
C LEU A 88 -20.00 -3.11 -28.82
N MET A 89 -19.38 -3.86 -29.72
CA MET A 89 -18.19 -3.39 -30.47
C MET A 89 -18.56 -2.29 -31.47
N GLU A 90 -19.76 -2.37 -32.03
CA GLU A 90 -20.32 -1.40 -32.97
C GLU A 90 -20.85 -0.14 -32.27
N GLY A 91 -20.94 -0.15 -30.93
CA GLY A 91 -21.44 0.96 -30.12
C GLY A 91 -22.95 1.14 -30.16
N THR A 92 -23.70 0.13 -30.59
CA THR A 92 -25.17 0.14 -30.71
C THR A 92 -25.87 -0.53 -29.53
N ALA A 93 -25.13 -1.25 -28.67
CA ALA A 93 -25.62 -1.87 -27.44
C ALA A 93 -24.90 -1.31 -26.19
N ASN A 94 -25.57 -1.41 -25.04
CA ASN A 94 -25.01 -0.99 -23.75
C ASN A 94 -24.21 -2.11 -23.08
N ALA A 95 -23.10 -1.76 -22.43
CA ALA A 95 -22.33 -2.67 -21.60
C ALA A 95 -23.04 -2.97 -20.27
N ASP A 96 -22.76 -4.13 -19.70
CA ASP A 96 -23.18 -4.46 -18.34
C ASP A 96 -22.15 -3.92 -17.33
N TYR A 97 -22.35 -2.65 -16.95
CA TYR A 97 -21.50 -1.99 -15.96
C TYR A 97 -21.69 -2.55 -14.55
N ALA A 98 -22.90 -3.03 -14.21
CA ALA A 98 -23.21 -3.54 -12.88
C ALA A 98 -22.33 -4.76 -12.56
N ARG A 99 -22.12 -5.64 -13.54
CA ARG A 99 -21.26 -6.81 -13.36
C ARG A 99 -19.81 -6.45 -13.06
N CYS A 100 -19.26 -5.45 -13.74
CA CYS A 100 -17.90 -4.96 -13.47
C CYS A 100 -17.80 -4.35 -12.05
N VAL A 101 -18.81 -3.59 -11.63
CA VAL A 101 -18.88 -3.03 -10.28
C VAL A 101 -18.93 -4.15 -9.22
N ASP A 102 -19.73 -5.19 -9.43
CA ASP A 102 -19.84 -6.32 -8.50
C ASP A 102 -18.50 -7.05 -8.32
N ILE A 103 -17.76 -7.30 -9.41
CA ILE A 103 -16.45 -7.97 -9.35
C ILE A 103 -15.47 -7.15 -8.51
N SER A 104 -15.35 -5.86 -8.80
CA SER A 104 -14.42 -4.99 -8.07
C SER A 104 -14.82 -4.82 -6.59
N THR A 105 -16.12 -4.71 -6.31
CA THR A 105 -16.65 -4.54 -4.94
C THR A 105 -16.43 -5.79 -4.09
N ALA A 106 -16.79 -6.97 -4.61
CA ALA A 106 -16.63 -8.23 -3.91
C ALA A 106 -15.15 -8.54 -3.62
N ALA A 107 -14.27 -8.31 -4.61
CA ALA A 107 -12.84 -8.49 -4.44
C ALA A 107 -12.28 -7.50 -3.39
N ALA A 108 -12.64 -6.22 -3.47
CA ALA A 108 -12.16 -5.22 -2.51
C ALA A 108 -12.54 -5.58 -1.07
N LEU A 109 -13.80 -5.93 -0.82
CA LEU A 109 -14.30 -6.29 0.53
C LEU A 109 -13.62 -7.53 1.10
N LYS A 110 -13.41 -8.54 0.27
CA LYS A 110 -12.78 -9.79 0.71
C LYS A 110 -11.29 -9.61 0.97
N GLU A 111 -10.58 -8.99 0.03
CA GLU A 111 -9.12 -8.91 0.05
C GLU A 111 -8.59 -7.87 1.04
N MET A 112 -9.39 -6.86 1.43
CA MET A 112 -8.98 -5.85 2.42
C MET A 112 -8.92 -6.39 3.86
N MET A 113 -9.61 -7.50 4.16
CA MET A 113 -9.72 -8.01 5.53
C MET A 113 -8.37 -8.45 6.10
N VAL A 114 -7.59 -9.22 5.33
CA VAL A 114 -6.33 -9.80 5.81
C VAL A 114 -5.27 -8.72 6.09
N PRO A 115 -4.98 -7.78 5.17
CA PRO A 115 -4.03 -6.70 5.44
C PRO A 115 -4.48 -5.78 6.58
N GLY A 116 -5.79 -5.51 6.69
CA GLY A 116 -6.35 -4.70 7.77
C GLY A 116 -6.22 -5.37 9.14
N LEU A 117 -6.56 -6.65 9.24
CA LEU A 117 -6.46 -7.41 10.49
C LEU A 117 -4.99 -7.56 10.94
N MET A 118 -4.07 -7.76 10.00
CA MET A 118 -2.64 -7.83 10.28
C MET A 118 -2.13 -6.58 11.02
N ALA A 119 -2.57 -5.38 10.59
CA ALA A 119 -2.18 -4.11 11.21
C ALA A 119 -2.61 -3.99 12.68
N VAL A 120 -3.66 -4.70 13.10
CA VAL A 120 -4.16 -4.70 14.48
C VAL A 120 -3.56 -5.85 15.28
N VAL A 121 -3.53 -7.06 14.71
CA VAL A 121 -3.12 -8.28 15.41
C VAL A 121 -1.62 -8.32 15.67
N VAL A 122 -0.80 -7.88 14.72
CA VAL A 122 0.66 -8.00 14.86
C VAL A 122 1.23 -7.19 16.05
N PRO A 123 0.87 -5.90 16.25
CA PRO A 123 1.29 -5.16 17.45
C PRO A 123 0.87 -5.83 18.76
N VAL A 124 -0.35 -6.39 18.79
CA VAL A 124 -0.89 -7.10 19.96
C VAL A 124 -0.05 -8.34 20.27
N LEU A 125 0.19 -9.18 19.26
CA LEU A 125 0.97 -10.40 19.41
C LEU A 125 2.41 -10.12 19.82
N VAL A 126 3.07 -9.15 19.19
CA VAL A 126 4.46 -8.81 19.52
C VAL A 126 4.57 -8.23 20.93
N GLY A 127 3.65 -7.34 21.32
CA GLY A 127 3.60 -6.79 22.67
C GLY A 127 3.36 -7.87 23.74
N TRP A 128 2.50 -8.85 23.45
CA TRP A 128 2.20 -9.95 24.37
C TRP A 128 3.32 -10.99 24.47
N VAL A 129 3.92 -11.38 23.35
CA VAL A 129 4.93 -12.44 23.29
C VAL A 129 6.32 -11.93 23.67
N ALA A 130 6.74 -10.80 23.10
CA ALA A 130 8.11 -10.30 23.19
C ALA A 130 8.24 -8.97 23.97
N GLY A 131 7.11 -8.41 24.43
CA GLY A 131 7.09 -7.27 25.33
C GLY A 131 7.21 -5.91 24.65
N LYS A 132 7.16 -4.87 25.49
CA LYS A 132 7.15 -3.46 25.08
C LYS A 132 8.39 -3.03 24.28
N GLU A 133 9.55 -3.62 24.54
CA GLU A 133 10.80 -3.26 23.86
C GLU A 133 10.87 -3.82 22.44
N ALA A 134 10.43 -5.07 22.22
CA ALA A 134 10.26 -5.63 20.88
C ALA A 134 9.20 -4.87 20.09
N LEU A 135 8.09 -4.52 20.74
CA LEU A 135 7.04 -3.72 20.12
C LEU A 135 7.58 -2.34 19.70
N ALA A 136 8.43 -1.71 20.53
CA ALA A 136 9.11 -0.46 20.16
C ALA A 136 10.02 -0.66 18.93
N GLY A 137 10.79 -1.74 18.88
CA GLY A 137 11.58 -2.10 17.70
C GLY A 137 10.72 -2.26 16.45
N LEU A 138 9.57 -2.93 16.58
CA LEU A 138 8.62 -3.12 15.49
C LEU A 138 8.03 -1.80 14.97
N LEU A 139 7.66 -0.88 15.86
CA LEU A 139 7.18 0.45 15.46
C LEU A 139 8.27 1.25 14.73
N ALA A 140 9.53 1.15 15.17
CA ALA A 140 10.64 1.79 14.48
C ALA A 140 10.84 1.18 13.07
N GLY A 141 10.85 -0.15 12.97
CA GLY A 141 11.02 -0.88 11.71
C GLY A 141 9.91 -0.58 10.70
N VAL A 142 8.65 -0.62 11.14
CA VAL A 142 7.48 -0.34 10.26
C VAL A 142 7.49 1.10 9.77
N THR A 143 7.92 2.04 10.62
CA THR A 143 7.96 3.47 10.27
C THR A 143 9.03 3.72 9.21
N VAL A 144 10.27 3.27 9.43
CA VAL A 144 11.38 3.54 8.50
C VAL A 144 11.14 2.88 7.14
N SER A 145 10.81 1.59 7.13
CA SER A 145 10.56 0.85 5.88
C SER A 145 9.28 1.32 5.18
N GLY A 146 8.19 1.54 5.94
CA GLY A 146 6.88 1.89 5.41
C GLY A 146 6.89 3.26 4.74
N VAL A 147 7.55 4.26 5.35
CA VAL A 147 7.68 5.60 4.77
C VAL A 147 8.50 5.56 3.48
N CYS A 148 9.66 4.90 3.48
CA CYS A 148 10.48 4.77 2.28
C CYS A 148 9.73 4.07 1.14
N LEU A 149 9.04 2.96 1.45
CA LEU A 149 8.30 2.18 0.47
C LEU A 149 7.08 2.94 -0.07
N ALA A 150 6.36 3.68 0.78
CA ALA A 150 5.21 4.49 0.38
C ALA A 150 5.59 5.60 -0.61
N ILE A 151 6.71 6.30 -0.35
CA ILE A 151 7.25 7.33 -1.25
C ILE A 151 7.65 6.71 -2.58
N PHE A 152 8.42 5.61 -2.52
CA PHE A 152 8.86 4.90 -3.72
C PHE A 152 7.67 4.49 -4.59
N MET A 153 6.67 3.81 -4.02
CA MET A 153 5.52 3.31 -4.77
C MET A 153 4.67 4.44 -5.36
N SER A 154 4.40 5.49 -4.58
CA SER A 154 3.61 6.63 -5.03
C SER A 154 4.27 7.39 -6.18
N ASN A 155 5.58 7.62 -6.07
CA ASN A 155 6.35 8.35 -7.07
C ASN A 155 6.61 7.52 -8.33
N ALA A 156 6.95 6.24 -8.19
CA ALA A 156 7.20 5.36 -9.33
C ALA A 156 5.94 5.20 -10.19
N GLY A 157 4.78 4.92 -9.58
CA GLY A 157 3.53 4.83 -10.34
C GLY A 157 3.09 6.17 -10.94
N GLY A 158 3.30 7.28 -10.24
CA GLY A 158 3.06 8.61 -10.80
C GLY A 158 3.96 8.95 -12.00
N ALA A 159 5.21 8.50 -11.96
CA ALA A 159 6.16 8.67 -13.07
C ALA A 159 5.75 7.87 -14.30
N TRP A 160 5.33 6.60 -14.14
CA TRP A 160 4.85 5.78 -15.26
C TRP A 160 3.59 6.37 -15.92
N ASP A 161 2.62 6.85 -15.13
CA ASP A 161 1.42 7.49 -15.68
C ASP A 161 1.75 8.78 -16.44
N ASN A 162 2.65 9.61 -15.88
CA ASN A 162 3.08 10.84 -16.53
C ASN A 162 3.87 10.57 -17.82
N ALA A 163 4.73 9.54 -17.83
CA ALA A 163 5.44 9.12 -19.03
C ALA A 163 4.46 8.67 -20.12
N LYS A 164 3.43 7.88 -19.77
CA LYS A 164 2.35 7.51 -20.69
C LYS A 164 1.65 8.75 -21.23
N LYS A 165 1.24 9.69 -20.37
CA LYS A 165 0.57 10.93 -20.80
C LYS A 165 1.43 11.80 -21.73
N GLN A 166 2.74 11.89 -21.48
CA GLN A 166 3.66 12.59 -22.39
C GLN A 166 3.65 11.97 -23.79
N ILE A 167 3.68 10.64 -23.88
CA ILE A 167 3.60 9.93 -25.17
C ILE A 167 2.24 10.12 -25.84
N GLU A 168 1.16 10.20 -25.06
CA GLU A 168 -0.19 10.45 -25.58
C GLU A 168 -0.38 11.85 -26.16
N GLU A 169 0.44 12.82 -25.73
CA GLU A 169 0.49 14.21 -26.22
C GLU A 169 1.37 14.35 -27.49
N GLU A 170 2.20 13.34 -27.80
CA GLU A 170 3.02 13.34 -29.03
C GLU A 170 2.16 13.17 -30.30
N PRO A 171 2.59 13.75 -31.44
CA PRO A 171 1.98 13.47 -32.74
C PRO A 171 1.95 11.98 -33.03
N LYS A 172 0.81 11.48 -33.54
CA LYS A 172 0.67 10.09 -33.95
C LYS A 172 1.48 9.84 -35.22
N ASP A 173 2.59 9.13 -35.07
CA ASP A 173 3.44 8.70 -36.18
C ASP A 173 3.94 7.28 -35.85
N LYS A 174 3.40 6.28 -36.56
CA LYS A 174 3.76 4.89 -36.34
C LYS A 174 5.17 4.56 -36.82
N GLU A 175 5.66 5.25 -37.85
CA GLU A 175 7.02 5.03 -38.39
C GLU A 175 8.07 5.57 -37.44
N LYS A 176 7.77 6.69 -36.77
CA LYS A 176 8.65 7.28 -35.74
C LYS A 176 8.41 6.74 -34.33
N ASN A 177 7.47 5.80 -34.18
CA ASN A 177 7.11 5.21 -32.89
C ASN A 177 6.66 6.26 -31.84
N THR A 178 5.87 7.25 -32.25
CA THR A 178 5.36 8.33 -31.39
C THR A 178 3.83 8.37 -31.36
N GLY A 179 3.28 8.94 -30.29
CA GLY A 179 1.84 9.13 -30.14
C GLY A 179 1.04 7.84 -29.87
N LYS A 180 -0.28 7.98 -29.69
CA LYS A 180 -1.18 6.87 -29.31
C LYS A 180 -1.17 5.73 -30.33
N GLY A 181 -1.07 4.50 -29.82
CA GLY A 181 -1.09 3.27 -30.60
C GLY A 181 0.25 2.84 -31.19
N SER A 182 1.33 3.60 -30.95
CA SER A 182 2.72 3.19 -31.20
C SER A 182 3.18 2.12 -30.21
N GLU A 183 4.27 1.41 -30.52
CA GLU A 183 4.86 0.42 -29.59
C GLU A 183 5.39 1.10 -28.31
N LYS A 184 5.94 2.32 -28.44
CA LYS A 184 6.31 3.18 -27.32
C LYS A 184 5.11 3.46 -26.40
N HIS A 185 3.95 3.80 -26.97
CA HIS A 185 2.72 4.03 -26.21
C HIS A 185 2.24 2.77 -25.50
N LYS A 186 2.22 1.62 -26.18
CA LYS A 186 1.83 0.34 -25.56
C LYS A 186 2.76 -0.04 -24.40
N ALA A 187 4.06 0.14 -24.54
CA ALA A 187 5.02 -0.10 -23.46
C ALA A 187 4.76 0.81 -22.25
N ALA A 188 4.44 2.09 -22.50
CA ALA A 188 4.10 3.02 -21.42
C ALA A 188 2.77 2.68 -20.72
N VAL A 189 1.77 2.19 -21.46
CA VAL A 189 0.52 1.67 -20.89
C VAL A 189 0.79 0.45 -20.00
N ASN A 190 1.68 -0.47 -20.41
CA ASN A 190 2.09 -1.59 -19.56
C ASN A 190 2.80 -1.11 -18.28
N GLY A 191 3.66 -0.09 -18.37
CA GLY A 191 4.30 0.52 -17.21
C GLY A 191 3.29 1.16 -16.24
N ASP A 192 2.31 1.89 -16.77
CA ASP A 192 1.27 2.54 -15.96
C ASP A 192 0.36 1.52 -15.27
N THR A 193 -0.04 0.45 -15.96
CA THR A 193 -0.86 -0.63 -15.36
C THR A 193 -0.13 -1.39 -14.25
N VAL A 194 1.20 -1.51 -14.31
CA VAL A 194 2.02 -1.97 -13.18
C VAL A 194 2.06 -0.92 -12.05
N GLY A 195 2.09 0.37 -12.42
CA GLY A 195 2.11 1.50 -11.50
C GLY A 195 0.80 1.79 -10.76
N ASP A 196 -0.35 1.37 -11.31
CA ASP A 196 -1.67 1.59 -10.71
C ASP A 196 -1.80 0.98 -9.30
N PRO A 197 -1.54 -0.32 -9.08
CA PRO A 197 -1.58 -0.89 -7.72
C PRO A 197 -0.52 -0.29 -6.79
N PHE A 198 0.62 0.17 -7.34
CA PHE A 198 1.66 0.86 -6.57
C PHE A 198 1.16 2.19 -6.02
N LYS A 199 0.68 3.08 -6.90
CA LYS A 199 0.37 4.46 -6.54
C LYS A 199 -1.02 4.62 -5.92
N ASP A 200 -1.98 3.76 -6.23
CA ASP A 200 -3.39 3.95 -5.84
C ASP A 200 -3.89 2.92 -4.83
N THR A 201 -3.14 1.85 -4.55
CA THR A 201 -3.52 0.84 -3.55
C THR A 201 -2.46 0.68 -2.48
N ALA A 202 -1.30 0.11 -2.80
CA ALA A 202 -0.28 -0.24 -1.82
C ALA A 202 0.36 1.01 -1.19
N GLY A 203 0.94 1.90 -1.99
CA GLY A 203 1.69 3.07 -1.53
C GLY A 203 0.92 3.96 -0.55
N PRO A 204 -0.29 4.46 -0.88
CA PRO A 204 -1.07 5.29 0.03
C PRO A 204 -1.51 4.55 1.31
N SER A 205 -1.79 3.25 1.21
CA SER A 205 -2.25 2.44 2.34
C SER A 205 -1.17 2.19 3.39
N LEU A 206 0.10 2.20 3.00
CA LEU A 206 1.22 2.08 3.95
C LEU A 206 1.23 3.20 5.01
N ASN A 207 0.74 4.40 4.66
CA ASN A 207 0.59 5.48 5.65
C ASN A 207 -0.42 5.15 6.73
N ILE A 208 -1.48 4.42 6.36
CA ILE A 208 -2.52 3.97 7.28
C ILE A 208 -1.98 2.83 8.13
N LEU A 209 -1.26 1.87 7.52
CA LEU A 209 -0.60 0.76 8.23
C LEU A 209 0.28 1.29 9.36
N VAL A 210 1.20 2.22 9.06
CA VAL A 210 2.13 2.78 10.05
C VAL A 210 1.37 3.47 11.18
N LYS A 211 0.41 4.35 10.86
CA LYS A 211 -0.36 5.08 11.88
C LYS A 211 -1.22 4.16 12.73
N LEU A 212 -1.91 3.20 12.12
CA LEU A 212 -2.79 2.27 12.81
C LEU A 212 -2.01 1.40 13.79
N MET A 213 -0.87 0.85 13.37
CA MET A 213 -0.02 0.05 14.24
C MET A 213 0.49 0.86 15.44
N SER A 214 0.92 2.12 15.22
CA SER A 214 1.35 3.00 16.30
C SER A 214 0.22 3.36 17.27
N VAL A 215 -1.00 3.60 16.77
CA VAL A 215 -2.17 3.88 17.62
C VAL A 215 -2.55 2.64 18.45
N VAL A 216 -2.61 1.45 17.83
CA VAL A 216 -2.91 0.20 18.55
C VAL A 216 -1.89 -0.06 19.65
N ALA A 217 -0.60 0.09 19.35
CA ALA A 217 0.47 -0.07 20.34
C ALA A 217 0.34 0.94 21.49
N LEU A 218 0.04 2.20 21.19
CA LEU A 218 -0.13 3.25 22.20
C LEU A 218 -1.33 2.99 23.11
N VAL A 219 -2.48 2.62 22.55
CA VAL A 219 -3.69 2.31 23.33
C VAL A 219 -3.45 1.14 24.30
N LEU A 220 -2.65 0.16 23.88
CA LEU A 220 -2.32 -1.02 24.69
C LEU A 220 -1.05 -0.85 25.54
N ALA A 221 -0.37 0.29 25.44
CA ALA A 221 0.86 0.55 26.19
C ALA A 221 0.73 0.35 27.71
N PRO A 222 -0.36 0.78 28.39
CA PRO A 222 -0.53 0.53 29.83
C PRO A 222 -0.62 -0.96 30.17
N VAL A 223 -1.20 -1.76 29.29
CA VAL A 223 -1.29 -3.21 29.45
C VAL A 223 0.11 -3.82 29.32
N PHE A 224 0.86 -3.45 28.29
CA PHE A 224 2.22 -3.95 28.08
C PHE A 224 3.24 -3.43 29.11
N ALA A 225 2.94 -2.34 29.81
CA ALA A 225 3.77 -1.84 30.90
C ALA A 225 3.76 -2.79 32.11
N THR A 226 2.64 -3.48 32.34
CA THR A 226 2.43 -4.35 33.51
C THR A 226 2.52 -5.83 33.18
N LEU A 227 2.32 -6.19 31.91
CA LEU A 227 2.34 -7.57 31.44
C LEU A 227 3.77 -8.11 31.35
N LYS A 228 4.01 -9.28 31.97
CA LYS A 228 5.25 -10.04 31.74
C LYS A 228 5.18 -10.69 30.35
N PRO A 229 6.18 -10.46 29.48
CA PRO A 229 6.21 -11.08 28.17
C PRO A 229 6.42 -12.59 28.29
N LEU A 230 5.94 -13.31 27.28
CA LEU A 230 6.04 -14.77 27.21
C LEU A 230 7.48 -15.26 26.96
N ILE A 231 8.29 -14.42 26.30
CA ILE A 231 9.72 -14.66 26.04
C ILE A 231 10.54 -13.48 26.54
N GLY A 232 11.65 -13.77 27.23
CA GLY A 232 12.64 -12.75 27.64
C GLY A 232 12.22 -11.87 28.82
N GLY A 233 11.23 -12.29 29.61
CA GLY A 233 10.88 -11.70 30.90
C GLY A 233 11.71 -12.23 32.06
#